data_AF-A0A2K3M868-F1
#
_entry.id   AF-A0A2K3M868-F1
#
_cell.length_a   1.000
_cell.length_b   1.000
_cell.length_c   1.000
_cell.angle_alpha   90.00
_cell.angle_beta   90.00
_cell.angle_gamma   90.00
#
_symmetry.space_group_name_H-M   'P 1'
#
loop_
_entity.id
_entity.type
_entity.pdbx_description
1 polymer ?
#
loop_
_entity_poly.entity_id
_entity_poly.type
_entity_poly.pdbx_seq_one_letter_code
_entity_poly.pdbx_strand_id
1 'polypeptide(L)'
;MKREAQNLLQKVDEKSEKCTVGCPILDRNLNGGIPTKSITEVVGESGSGKTQICLQLVLSAQLPPSHGGLNGSSLYIYTEYPFPIRRLK
;
A
#
# COMPACT_ATOMS: atom_id res chain seq x y z
N MET A 1 27.66 -12.50 11.08
CA MET A 1 26.24 -12.43 11.50
C MET A 1 25.59 -11.05 11.30
N LYS A 2 25.93 -9.96 12.02
CA LYS A 2 25.20 -8.67 11.87
C LYS A 2 25.18 -8.07 10.45
N ARG A 3 26.31 -8.09 9.72
CA ARG A 3 26.41 -7.59 8.33
C ARG A 3 25.57 -8.39 7.33
N GLU A 4 25.38 -9.68 7.59
CA GLU A 4 24.68 -10.59 6.69
C GLU A 4 23.16 -10.37 6.76
N ALA A 5 22.62 -10.20 7.97
CA ALA A 5 21.24 -9.81 8.17
C ALA A 5 20.91 -8.44 7.54
N GLN A 6 21.81 -7.46 7.63
CA GLN A 6 21.65 -6.15 6.99
C GLN A 6 21.62 -6.27 5.46
N ASN A 7 22.50 -7.06 4.87
CA ASN A 7 22.52 -7.30 3.42
C ASN A 7 21.26 -8.03 2.92
N LEU A 8 20.67 -8.91 3.73
CA LEU A 8 19.42 -9.60 3.39
C LEU A 8 18.22 -8.64 3.43
N LEU A 9 18.13 -7.78 4.44
CA LEU A 9 17.08 -6.77 4.54
C LEU A 9 17.11 -5.80 3.35
N GLN A 10 18.30 -5.34 2.98
CA GLN A 10 18.48 -4.40 1.87
C GLN A 10 18.10 -5.04 0.52
N LYS A 11 18.42 -6.33 0.33
CA LYS A 11 18.02 -7.10 -0.86
C LYS A 11 16.51 -7.33 -0.97
N VAL A 12 15.80 -7.43 0.15
CA VAL A 12 14.34 -7.59 0.16
C VAL A 12 13.68 -6.28 -0.28
N ASP A 13 14.16 -5.14 0.20
CA ASP A 13 13.58 -3.82 -0.07
C ASP A 13 13.74 -3.42 -1.55
N GLU A 14 14.90 -3.67 -2.16
CA GLU A 14 15.18 -3.36 -3.57
C GLU A 14 14.40 -4.24 -4.58
N LYS A 15 13.94 -5.42 -4.18
CA LYS A 15 13.22 -6.37 -5.05
C LYS A 15 11.70 -6.40 -4.83
N SER A 16 11.17 -5.56 -3.95
CA SER A 16 9.74 -5.52 -3.71
C SER A 16 9.05 -4.65 -4.76
N GLU A 17 8.05 -5.21 -5.44
CA GLU A 17 7.11 -4.41 -6.23
C GLU A 17 6.34 -3.49 -5.28
N LYS A 18 6.02 -2.28 -5.72
CA LYS A 18 5.32 -1.28 -4.89
C LYS A 18 4.02 -0.87 -5.54
N CYS A 19 2.98 -0.68 -4.73
CA CYS A 19 1.68 -0.22 -5.17
C CYS A 19 1.50 1.26 -4.83
N THR A 20 1.11 2.08 -5.80
CA THR A 20 0.85 3.52 -5.60
C THR A 20 -0.30 3.74 -4.61
N VAL A 21 -0.14 4.73 -3.73
CA VAL A 21 -1.25 5.25 -2.90
C VAL A 21 -2.11 6.28 -3.63
N GLY A 22 -1.90 6.50 -4.93
CA GLY A 22 -2.65 7.44 -5.77
C GLY A 22 -2.29 8.91 -5.55
N CYS A 23 -1.27 9.20 -4.74
CA CYS A 23 -0.81 10.56 -4.46
C CYS A 23 0.71 10.65 -4.70
N PRO A 24 1.17 11.43 -5.71
CA PRO A 24 2.58 11.53 -6.06
C PRO A 24 3.49 11.99 -4.90
N ILE A 25 2.99 12.84 -4.01
CA ILE A 25 3.74 13.32 -2.85
C ILE A 25 3.94 12.20 -1.84
N LEU A 26 2.88 11.44 -1.54
CA LEU A 26 2.96 10.32 -0.60
C LEU A 26 3.79 9.18 -1.18
N ASP A 27 3.62 8.85 -2.46
CA ASP A 27 4.45 7.82 -3.12
C ASP A 27 5.93 8.17 -3.04
N ARG A 28 6.30 9.44 -3.26
CA ARG A 28 7.69 9.89 -3.10
C ARG A 28 8.20 9.68 -1.67
N ASN A 29 7.40 10.01 -0.66
CA ASN A 29 7.76 9.82 0.75
C ASN A 29 7.81 8.33 1.15
N LEU A 30 7.12 7.46 0.40
CA LEU A 30 7.12 6.00 0.57
C LEU A 30 8.12 5.29 -0.37
N ASN A 31 9.04 6.03 -1.00
CA ASN A 31 10.01 5.50 -1.96
C ASN A 31 9.37 4.71 -3.12
N GLY A 32 8.26 5.21 -3.67
CA GLY A 32 7.55 4.66 -4.82
C GLY A 32 6.22 3.95 -4.50
N GLY A 33 5.76 3.97 -3.25
CA GLY A 33 4.47 3.41 -2.84
C GLY A 33 4.60 2.33 -1.76
N ILE A 34 3.52 1.58 -1.53
CA ILE A 34 3.44 0.54 -0.50
C ILE A 34 4.16 -0.74 -0.99
N PRO A 35 5.19 -1.23 -0.28
CA PRO A 35 5.94 -2.40 -0.70
C PRO A 35 5.18 -3.71 -0.50
N THR A 36 5.22 -4.57 -1.53
CA THR A 36 4.77 -5.96 -1.44
C THR A 36 5.70 -6.80 -0.56
N LYS A 37 5.27 -8.02 -0.23
CA LYS A 37 6.04 -8.99 0.58
C LYS A 37 6.39 -8.47 1.99
N SER A 38 5.61 -7.51 2.48
CA SER A 38 5.73 -6.92 3.81
C SER A 38 4.34 -6.56 4.34
N ILE A 39 4.26 -6.27 5.64
CA ILE A 39 3.05 -5.72 6.27
C ILE A 39 3.29 -4.22 6.47
N THR A 40 2.36 -3.39 6.00
CA THR A 40 2.36 -1.94 6.24
C THR A 40 1.20 -1.57 7.16
N GLU A 41 1.51 -0.90 8.28
CA GLU A 41 0.51 -0.41 9.23
C GLU A 41 0.24 1.09 9.02
N VAL A 42 -1.03 1.48 8.96
CA VAL A 42 -1.45 2.89 8.82
C VAL A 42 -2.18 3.32 10.10
N VAL A 43 -1.53 4.16 10.91
CA VAL A 43 -2.02 4.58 12.24
C VAL A 43 -2.35 6.08 12.24
N GLY A 44 -3.33 6.47 13.05
CA GLY A 44 -3.73 7.87 13.24
C GLY A 44 -5.16 8.02 13.77
N GLU A 45 -5.55 9.24 14.14
CA GLU A 45 -6.86 9.56 14.70
C GLU A 45 -8.03 9.35 13.72
N SER A 46 -9.27 9.27 14.22
CA SER A 46 -10.45 9.23 13.36
C SER A 46 -10.47 10.43 12.40
N GLY A 47 -10.85 10.19 11.13
CA GLY A 47 -10.83 11.24 10.10
C GLY A 47 -9.46 11.51 9.46
N SER A 48 -8.37 10.92 9.93
CA SER A 48 -7.01 11.15 9.38
C SER A 48 -6.75 10.58 7.97
N GLY A 49 -7.75 9.96 7.34
CA GLY A 49 -7.64 9.43 5.98
C GLY A 49 -7.25 7.95 5.85
N LYS A 50 -7.04 7.21 6.96
CA LYS A 50 -6.66 5.78 6.93
C LYS A 50 -7.56 4.94 6.01
N THR A 51 -8.87 4.98 6.23
CA THR A 51 -9.84 4.25 5.40
C THR A 51 -9.79 4.68 3.94
N GLN A 52 -9.49 5.95 3.63
CA GLN A 52 -9.37 6.42 2.24
C GLN A 52 -8.16 5.80 1.56
N ILE A 53 -7.00 5.78 2.24
CA ILE A 53 -5.79 5.15 1.72
C ILE A 53 -6.02 3.65 1.49
N CYS A 54 -6.65 2.94 2.43
CA CYS A 54 -6.90 1.51 2.26
C CYS A 54 -7.86 1.22 1.09
N LEU A 55 -8.91 2.02 0.90
CA LEU A 55 -9.83 1.89 -0.25
C LEU A 55 -9.13 2.23 -1.58
N GLN A 56 -8.28 3.26 -1.60
CA GLN A 56 -7.49 3.61 -2.76
C GLN A 56 -6.55 2.45 -3.16
N LEU A 57 -5.89 1.82 -2.19
CA LEU A 57 -4.99 0.69 -2.44
C LEU A 57 -5.70 -0.53 -3.05
N VAL A 58 -6.96 -0.79 -2.67
CA VAL A 58 -7.78 -1.86 -3.28
C VAL A 58 -7.95 -1.64 -4.78
N LEU A 59 -8.12 -0.39 -5.21
CA LEU A 59 -8.27 -0.04 -6.62
C LEU A 59 -6.91 0.02 -7.32
N SER A 60 -5.91 0.67 -6.70
CA SER A 60 -4.56 0.79 -7.25
C SER A 60 -3.94 -0.58 -7.53
N ALA A 61 -4.12 -1.58 -6.66
CA ALA A 61 -3.56 -2.91 -6.86
C ALA A 61 -4.05 -3.60 -8.15
N GLN A 62 -5.26 -3.26 -8.62
CA GLN A 62 -5.86 -3.82 -9.84
C GLN A 62 -5.34 -3.15 -11.13
N LEU A 63 -4.78 -1.95 -11.03
CA LEU A 63 -4.25 -1.23 -12.19
C LEU A 63 -2.98 -1.91 -12.73
N PRO A 64 -2.63 -1.67 -14.00
CA PRO A 64 -1.36 -2.14 -14.54
C PRO A 64 -0.16 -1.42 -13.90
N PRO A 65 1.05 -2.02 -13.93
CA PRO A 65 2.28 -1.39 -13.46
C PRO A 65 2.58 -0.03 -14.11
N SER A 66 2.15 0.19 -15.35
CA SER A 66 2.26 1.50 -16.03
C SER A 66 1.51 2.63 -15.32
N HIS A 67 0.56 2.30 -14.44
CA HIS A 67 -0.22 3.21 -13.60
C HIS A 67 0.08 3.01 -12.11
N GLY A 68 1.20 2.37 -11.76
CA GLY A 68 1.62 2.14 -10.37
C GLY A 68 0.86 1.01 -9.65
N GLY A 69 0.07 0.22 -10.38
CA GLY A 69 -0.61 -0.96 -9.84
C GLY A 69 0.17 -2.25 -10.03
N LEU A 70 -0.47 -3.39 -9.73
CA LEU A 70 0.18 -4.71 -9.72
C LEU A 70 -0.55 -5.75 -10.59
N ASN A 71 -1.54 -5.35 -11.41
CA ASN A 71 -2.46 -6.26 -12.11
C ASN A 71 -3.04 -7.34 -11.18
N GLY A 72 -3.25 -7.00 -9.91
CA GLY A 72 -3.64 -7.92 -8.85
C GLY A 72 -5.13 -7.89 -8.53
N SER A 73 -5.54 -8.78 -7.63
CA SER A 73 -6.85 -8.71 -6.96
C SER A 73 -6.68 -8.24 -5.52
N SER A 74 -7.76 -7.76 -4.91
CA SER A 74 -7.74 -7.23 -3.54
C SER A 74 -8.81 -7.87 -2.67
N LEU A 75 -8.46 -8.14 -1.40
CA LEU A 75 -9.38 -8.53 -0.34
C LEU A 75 -9.40 -7.43 0.70
N TYR A 76 -10.57 -6.86 0.97
CA TYR A 76 -10.74 -5.82 1.97
C TYR A 76 -11.62 -6.32 3.11
N ILE A 77 -11.01 -6.55 4.27
CA ILE A 77 -11.72 -6.92 5.51
C ILE A 77 -12.03 -5.63 6.26
N TYR A 78 -13.31 -5.40 6.56
CA TYR A 78 -13.77 -4.20 7.25
C TYR A 78 -14.55 -4.58 8.51
N THR A 79 -14.21 -3.97 9.64
CA THR A 79 -14.76 -4.31 10.96
C THR A 79 -15.84 -3.37 11.44
N GLU A 80 -16.01 -2.21 10.80
CA GLU A 80 -16.99 -1.19 11.19
C GLU A 80 -18.22 -1.22 10.28
N TYR A 81 -19.40 -0.81 10.78
CA TYR A 81 -20.60 -0.68 9.96
C TYR A 81 -21.06 0.78 9.90
N PRO A 82 -21.50 1.31 8.73
CA PRO A 82 -21.63 0.64 7.44
C PRO A 82 -20.34 0.61 6.60
N PHE A 83 -20.20 -0.39 5.73
CA PHE A 83 -19.09 -0.42 4.76
C PHE A 83 -19.11 0.85 3.87
N PRO A 84 -17.97 1.53 3.66
CA PRO A 84 -17.90 2.81 2.97
C PRO A 84 -18.03 2.70 1.43
N ILE A 85 -18.94 1.87 0.92
CA ILE A 85 -19.10 1.53 -0.51
C ILE A 85 -19.26 2.77 -1.40
N ARG A 86 -19.85 3.84 -0.88
CA ARG A 86 -20.09 5.08 -1.62
C ARG A 86 -18.81 5.77 -2.10
N ARG A 87 -17.66 5.45 -1.50
CA ARG A 87 -16.34 6.00 -1.83
C ARG A 87 -15.64 5.24 -2.98
N LEU A 88 -16.20 4.13 -3.45
CA LEU A 88 -15.66 3.28 -4.51
C LEU A 88 -16.40 3.45 -5.85
N LYS A 89 -17.20 4.51 -5.99
CA LYS A 89 -17.96 4.79 -7.22
C LYS A 89 -17.18 5.67 -8.18
#